data_AF-A0A217ED09-F1
#
_entry.id   AF-A0A217ED09-F1
#
_cell.length_a   1.000
_cell.length_b   1.000
_cell.length_c   1.000
_cell.angle_alpha   90.00
_cell.angle_beta   90.00
_cell.angle_gamma   90.00
#
_symmetry.space_group_name_H-M   'P 1'
#
loop_
_entity.id
_entity.type
_entity.pdbx_description
1 polymer ?
#
loop_
_entity_poly.entity_id
_entity_poly.type
_entity_poly.pdbx_seq_one_letter_code
_entity_poly.pdbx_strand_id
1 'polypeptide(L)'
;MVDTPFQQPQHLTVRQNRVLALAGVFQAAQLTHITAMTGLNRSNQSESFYLEQLIKSSLCIRPLAELPDPSLNTLDFFYGFNDLMLGLKHLESSLSRPFSIHPKSHIPKLPAAKLSTSYAISLLHLEKQIYQNPQFVEIIEQAQQKILKQFSFFDQNYLHPSIIANLAQAYLDTAGQIQPRILVRGHPEAFKDSQHTDRIRASLFTGLQMAHLWRQMGGRSRQLMFGKRKIMKDIHSIARMQYQLIEK
;
A
#
# COMPACT_ATOMS: atom_id res chain seq x y z
N MET A 1 27.03 12.13 -8.93
CA MET A 1 26.31 11.14 -8.09
C MET A 1 26.76 9.80 -8.58
N VAL A 2 27.47 9.04 -7.75
CA VAL A 2 28.12 7.80 -8.18
C VAL A 2 27.06 6.72 -8.30
N ASP A 3 26.75 6.33 -9.54
CA ASP A 3 26.10 5.06 -9.83
C ASP A 3 26.95 3.96 -9.19
N THR A 4 26.40 3.26 -8.19
CA THR A 4 27.02 2.06 -7.64
C THR A 4 26.51 0.87 -8.46
N PRO A 5 27.32 0.27 -9.36
CA PRO A 5 26.83 -0.66 -10.38
C PRO A 5 26.58 -2.09 -9.85
N PHE A 6 26.64 -2.32 -8.54
CA PHE A 6 26.57 -3.66 -7.96
C PHE A 6 25.85 -3.68 -6.59
N GLN A 7 24.61 -3.22 -6.53
CA GLN A 7 23.71 -3.81 -5.53
C GLN A 7 23.45 -5.25 -5.95
N GLN A 8 24.07 -6.21 -5.25
CA GLN A 8 23.72 -7.63 -5.40
C GLN A 8 22.20 -7.75 -5.30
N PRO A 9 21.52 -8.47 -6.20
CA PRO A 9 20.08 -8.65 -6.12
C PRO A 9 19.78 -9.23 -4.74
N GLN A 10 19.12 -8.44 -3.90
CA GLN A 10 18.78 -8.86 -2.55
C GLN A 10 17.78 -10.00 -2.69
N HIS A 11 18.27 -11.23 -2.55
CA HIS A 11 17.48 -12.41 -2.86
C HIS A 11 16.50 -12.68 -1.72
N LEU A 12 15.37 -12.00 -1.77
CA LEU A 12 14.30 -12.13 -0.79
C LEU A 12 13.63 -13.49 -0.93
N THR A 13 13.31 -14.10 0.20
CA THR A 13 12.45 -15.28 0.21
C THR A 13 11.04 -14.89 -0.24
N VAL A 14 10.29 -15.85 -0.80
CA VAL A 14 8.87 -15.65 -1.17
C VAL A 14 8.05 -15.09 0.00
N ARG A 15 8.36 -15.47 1.25
CA ARG A 15 7.68 -14.92 2.42
C ARG A 15 8.02 -13.46 2.68
N GLN A 16 9.29 -13.08 2.56
CA GLN A 16 9.73 -11.69 2.73
C GLN A 16 9.13 -10.78 1.64
N ASN A 17 9.11 -11.24 0.38
CA ASN A 17 8.41 -10.53 -0.70
C ASN A 17 6.93 -10.30 -0.37
N ARG A 18 6.21 -11.34 0.08
CA ARG A 18 4.82 -11.19 0.54
C ARG A 18 4.69 -10.19 1.69
N VAL A 19 5.63 -10.14 2.62
CA VAL A 19 5.58 -9.20 3.75
C VAL A 19 5.81 -7.77 3.29
N LEU A 20 6.70 -7.53 2.33
CA LEU A 20 6.94 -6.21 1.77
C LEU A 20 5.75 -5.72 0.93
N ALA A 21 5.19 -6.55 0.05
CA ALA A 21 3.99 -6.19 -0.70
C ALA A 21 2.81 -5.88 0.24
N LEU A 22 2.65 -6.68 1.30
CA LEU A 22 1.68 -6.40 2.36
C LEU A 22 1.96 -5.09 3.09
N ALA A 23 3.23 -4.77 3.36
CA ALA A 23 3.62 -3.48 3.94
C ALA A 23 3.21 -2.31 3.04
N GLY A 24 3.28 -2.46 1.71
CA GLY A 24 2.76 -1.48 0.75
C GLY A 24 1.26 -1.19 0.95
N VAL A 25 0.45 -2.22 1.21
CA VAL A 25 -0.98 -2.06 1.54
C VAL A 25 -1.16 -1.25 2.83
N PHE A 26 -0.40 -1.59 3.88
CA PHE A 26 -0.44 -0.88 5.16
C PHE A 26 0.08 0.56 5.04
N GLN A 27 1.03 0.82 4.14
CA GLN A 27 1.54 2.16 3.86
C GLN A 27 0.46 3.05 3.26
N ALA A 28 -0.21 2.58 2.20
CA ALA A 28 -1.31 3.30 1.56
C ALA A 28 -2.46 3.56 2.54
N ALA A 29 -2.80 2.56 3.35
CA ALA A 29 -3.84 2.68 4.36
C ALA A 29 -3.48 3.68 5.47
N GLN A 30 -2.20 3.76 5.84
CA GLN A 30 -1.73 4.76 6.80
C GLN A 30 -1.71 6.16 6.19
N LEU A 31 -1.26 6.33 4.95
CA LEU A 31 -1.31 7.62 4.25
C LEU A 31 -2.75 8.14 4.16
N THR A 32 -3.69 7.26 3.80
CA THR A 32 -5.13 7.56 3.78
C THR A 32 -5.58 8.10 5.15
N HIS A 33 -5.19 7.44 6.24
CA HIS A 33 -5.55 7.87 7.58
C HIS A 33 -4.90 9.20 7.96
N ILE A 34 -3.62 9.39 7.68
CA ILE A 34 -2.91 10.65 7.97
C ILE A 34 -3.54 11.79 7.19
N THR A 35 -3.72 11.66 5.86
CA THR A 35 -4.34 12.70 5.03
C THR A 35 -5.74 13.07 5.51
N ALA A 36 -6.54 12.09 5.95
CA ALA A 36 -7.87 12.38 6.49
C ALA A 36 -7.82 13.09 7.87
N MET A 37 -6.79 12.84 8.68
CA MET A 37 -6.62 13.46 10.00
C MET A 37 -5.89 14.82 9.95
N THR A 38 -5.06 15.08 8.96
CA THR A 38 -4.25 16.30 8.90
C THR A 38 -5.08 17.54 8.50
N GLY A 39 -6.27 17.37 7.89
CA GLY A 39 -7.10 18.49 7.43
C GLY A 39 -6.50 19.20 6.22
N LEU A 40 -6.70 20.51 6.11
CA LEU A 40 -6.12 21.37 5.05
C LEU A 40 -4.64 21.71 5.26
N ASN A 41 -3.99 21.19 6.31
CA ASN A 41 -2.58 21.46 6.57
C ASN A 41 -1.71 20.83 5.46
N ARG A 42 -0.65 21.53 5.06
CA ARG A 42 0.26 21.03 4.00
C ARG A 42 0.79 19.66 4.36
N SER A 43 0.67 18.71 3.43
CA SER A 43 1.24 17.36 3.56
C SER A 43 2.72 17.45 3.90
N ASN A 44 3.16 16.70 4.90
CA ASN A 44 4.57 16.68 5.28
C ASN A 44 5.43 16.08 4.16
N GLN A 45 6.70 16.49 4.04
CA GLN A 45 7.65 15.97 3.04
C GLN A 45 7.74 14.45 3.08
N SER A 46 7.74 13.86 4.28
CA SER A 46 7.75 12.41 4.46
C SER A 46 6.51 11.71 3.89
N GLU A 47 5.32 12.30 4.03
CA GLU A 47 4.08 11.72 3.49
C GLU A 47 4.08 11.73 1.97
N SER A 48 4.51 12.85 1.38
CA SER A 48 4.67 12.99 -0.06
C SER A 48 5.68 11.99 -0.61
N PHE A 49 6.80 11.77 0.07
CA PHE A 49 7.78 10.73 -0.30
C PHE A 49 7.14 9.34 -0.38
N TYR A 50 6.47 8.87 0.68
CA TYR A 50 5.85 7.53 0.66
C TYR A 50 4.71 7.39 -0.36
N LEU A 51 3.94 8.47 -0.57
CA LEU A 51 2.90 8.48 -1.59
C LEU A 51 3.50 8.37 -2.99
N GLU A 52 4.57 9.11 -3.26
CA GLU A 52 5.27 9.08 -4.54
C GLU A 52 5.78 7.67 -4.86
N GLN A 53 6.39 6.99 -3.87
CA GLN A 53 6.84 5.60 -4.05
C GLN A 53 5.68 4.66 -4.34
N LEU A 54 4.56 4.78 -3.62
CA LEU A 54 3.38 3.96 -3.91
C LEU A 54 2.81 4.22 -5.31
N ILE A 55 2.79 5.47 -5.77
CA ILE A 55 2.33 5.82 -7.12
C ILE A 55 3.25 5.18 -8.16
N LYS A 56 4.58 5.38 -8.03
CA LYS A 56 5.61 4.74 -8.87
C LYS A 56 5.36 3.24 -9.00
N SER A 57 5.32 2.54 -7.87
CA SER A 57 5.13 1.09 -7.84
C SER A 57 3.78 0.67 -8.43
N SER A 58 2.71 1.42 -8.16
CA SER A 58 1.36 1.09 -8.64
C SER A 58 1.20 1.12 -10.16
N LEU A 59 2.00 1.95 -10.85
CA LEU A 59 1.98 2.06 -12.31
C LEU A 59 2.80 0.93 -12.99
N CYS A 60 3.66 0.26 -12.23
CA CYS A 60 4.44 -0.88 -12.70
C CYS A 60 3.71 -2.23 -12.54
N ILE A 61 2.69 -2.30 -11.68
CA ILE A 61 1.93 -3.54 -11.43
C ILE A 61 1.04 -3.85 -12.63
N ARG A 62 1.16 -5.07 -13.15
CA ARG A 62 0.39 -5.57 -14.29
C ARG A 62 -0.93 -6.19 -13.81
N PRO A 63 -2.09 -5.69 -14.26
CA PRO A 63 -3.38 -6.20 -13.80
C PRO A 63 -3.71 -7.64 -14.24
N LEU A 64 -3.25 -8.04 -15.42
CA LEU A 64 -3.51 -9.35 -16.04
C LEU A 64 -2.39 -10.38 -15.82
N ALA A 65 -1.47 -10.16 -14.88
CA ALA A 65 -0.40 -11.13 -14.62
C ALA A 65 -0.94 -12.48 -14.11
N GLU A 66 -0.17 -13.55 -14.28
CA GLU A 66 -0.52 -14.86 -13.76
C GLU A 66 -0.44 -14.91 -12.22
N LEU A 67 -1.37 -15.63 -11.57
CA LEU A 67 -1.42 -15.77 -10.11
C LEU A 67 -1.33 -17.25 -9.69
N PRO A 68 -0.44 -17.64 -8.75
CA PRO A 68 0.66 -16.86 -8.18
C PRO A 68 1.93 -16.93 -9.04
N ASP A 69 2.69 -15.84 -9.08
CA ASP A 69 4.02 -15.78 -9.68
C ASP A 69 5.09 -15.79 -8.55
N PRO A 70 5.81 -16.92 -8.37
CA PRO A 70 6.86 -17.03 -7.36
C PRO A 70 8.16 -16.29 -7.72
N SER A 71 8.31 -15.84 -8.96
CA SER A 71 9.52 -15.16 -9.44
C SER A 71 9.57 -13.68 -9.08
N LEU A 72 8.43 -13.07 -8.74
CA LEU A 72 8.33 -11.64 -8.42
C LEU A 72 9.16 -11.27 -7.18
N ASN A 73 9.97 -10.22 -7.32
CA ASN A 73 10.66 -9.57 -6.22
C ASN A 73 9.99 -8.22 -5.93
N THR A 74 9.67 -7.95 -4.66
CA THR A 74 9.05 -6.67 -4.29
C THR A 74 9.99 -5.49 -4.51
N LEU A 75 11.31 -5.72 -4.43
CA LEU A 75 12.32 -4.69 -4.67
C LEU A 75 12.48 -4.32 -6.15
N ASP A 76 11.79 -5.02 -7.07
CA ASP A 76 11.70 -4.56 -8.46
C ASP A 76 10.72 -3.38 -8.61
N PHE A 77 9.80 -3.23 -7.64
CA PHE A 77 8.81 -2.15 -7.60
C PHE A 77 9.22 -1.01 -6.65
N PHE A 78 10.11 -1.28 -5.70
CA PHE A 78 10.59 -0.34 -4.68
C PHE A 78 12.12 -0.39 -4.63
N TYR A 79 12.79 0.76 -4.69
CA TYR A 79 14.25 0.83 -4.74
C TYR A 79 14.93 0.41 -3.42
N GLY A 80 14.19 0.34 -2.31
CA GLY A 80 14.70 -0.26 -1.08
C GLY A 80 13.66 -0.39 0.04
N PHE A 81 14.08 -0.97 1.17
CA PHE A 81 13.21 -1.13 2.35
C PHE A 81 12.74 0.21 2.94
N ASN A 82 13.52 1.28 2.75
CA ASN A 82 13.17 2.64 3.20
C ASN A 82 11.85 3.11 2.59
N ASP A 83 11.58 2.73 1.34
CA ASP A 83 10.37 3.13 0.60
C ASP A 83 9.10 2.56 1.22
N LEU A 84 9.23 1.48 1.99
CA LEU A 84 8.13 0.76 2.66
C LEU A 84 8.15 0.91 4.18
N MET A 85 9.02 1.75 4.73
CA MET A 85 9.24 1.85 6.18
C MET A 85 7.98 2.25 6.94
N LEU A 86 7.17 3.17 6.39
CA LEU A 86 5.90 3.58 7.02
C LEU A 86 4.94 2.39 7.11
N GLY A 87 4.83 1.63 6.03
CA GLY A 87 4.02 0.41 5.95
C GLY A 87 4.49 -0.70 6.89
N LEU A 88 5.79 -0.96 6.94
CA LEU A 88 6.39 -1.99 7.80
C LEU A 88 6.14 -1.71 9.28
N LYS A 89 6.33 -0.46 9.73
CA LYS A 89 6.04 -0.02 11.10
C LYS A 89 4.56 -0.21 11.46
N HIS A 90 3.65 0.12 10.55
CA HIS A 90 2.21 -0.01 10.78
C HIS A 90 1.76 -1.47 10.76
N LEU A 91 2.31 -2.29 9.87
CA LEU A 91 2.09 -3.72 9.84
C LEU A 91 2.55 -4.36 11.15
N GLU A 92 3.79 -4.09 11.59
CA GLU A 92 4.32 -4.58 12.87
C GLU A 92 3.42 -4.18 14.04
N SER A 93 3.07 -2.89 14.14
CA SER A 93 2.19 -2.37 15.19
C SER A 93 0.81 -3.04 15.19
N SER A 94 0.25 -3.39 14.02
CA SER A 94 -1.05 -4.07 13.91
C SER A 94 -1.01 -5.53 14.37
N LEU A 95 0.17 -6.16 14.32
CA LEU A 95 0.37 -7.54 14.73
C LEU A 95 0.64 -7.67 16.24
N SER A 96 1.32 -6.67 16.80
CA SER A 96 1.66 -6.59 18.22
C SER A 96 0.40 -6.38 19.07
N ARG A 97 0.12 -7.33 19.96
CA ARG A 97 -0.92 -7.18 20.99
C ARG A 97 -0.26 -6.72 22.28
N PRO A 98 -0.56 -5.52 22.80
CA PRO A 98 -0.05 -5.14 24.11
C PRO A 98 -0.59 -6.11 25.16
N PHE A 99 0.27 -6.51 26.10
CA PHE A 99 -0.17 -7.24 27.28
C PHE A 99 -1.19 -6.39 28.03
N SER A 100 -2.31 -6.99 28.42
CA SER A 100 -3.35 -6.32 29.18
C SER A 100 -3.75 -7.20 30.36
N ILE A 101 -3.61 -6.63 31.56
CA ILE A 101 -3.99 -7.27 32.83
C ILE A 101 -5.53 -7.41 32.93
N HIS A 102 -6.27 -6.57 32.20
CA HIS A 102 -7.74 -6.55 32.17
C HIS A 102 -8.25 -6.62 30.71
N PRO A 103 -8.24 -7.81 30.08
CA PRO A 103 -8.79 -7.97 28.74
C PRO A 103 -10.28 -7.64 28.76
N LYS A 104 -10.69 -6.55 28.09
CA LYS A 104 -12.08 -6.05 28.05
C LYS A 104 -13.09 -7.02 27.39
N SER A 105 -12.64 -8.16 26.84
CA SER A 105 -13.51 -9.22 26.33
C SER A 105 -12.76 -10.56 26.16
N HIS A 106 -13.45 -11.68 26.43
CA HIS A 106 -12.94 -13.05 26.27
C HIS A 106 -12.75 -13.46 24.79
N ILE A 107 -13.52 -12.80 23.91
CA ILE A 107 -13.30 -12.81 22.46
C ILE A 107 -12.31 -11.68 22.17
N PRO A 108 -11.22 -11.89 21.42
CA PRO A 108 -10.31 -10.81 21.04
C PRO A 108 -11.04 -9.81 20.13
N LYS A 109 -11.66 -8.79 20.71
CA LYS A 109 -12.00 -7.57 19.97
C LYS A 109 -10.66 -6.94 19.64
N LEU A 110 -10.35 -6.77 18.35
CA LEU A 110 -9.22 -5.92 17.96
C LEU A 110 -9.43 -4.60 18.73
N PRO A 111 -8.44 -4.08 19.49
CA PRO A 111 -8.54 -2.70 19.98
C PRO A 111 -8.85 -1.88 18.74
N ALA A 112 -10.03 -1.24 18.70
CA ALA A 112 -10.68 -0.70 17.50
C ALA A 112 -9.64 -0.57 16.39
N ALA A 113 -9.57 -1.57 15.48
CA ALA A 113 -8.41 -1.74 14.62
C ALA A 113 -8.03 -0.35 14.14
N LYS A 114 -6.80 0.12 14.47
CA LYS A 114 -6.37 1.50 14.15
C LYS A 114 -6.93 1.82 12.77
N LEU A 115 -7.66 2.93 12.59
CA LEU A 115 -8.50 3.13 11.40
C LEU A 115 -7.79 2.74 10.10
N SER A 116 -6.50 3.05 9.99
CA SER A 116 -5.62 2.57 8.91
C SER A 116 -5.58 1.05 8.71
N THR A 117 -5.45 0.23 9.75
CA THR A 117 -5.55 -1.25 9.66
C THR A 117 -6.90 -1.70 9.10
N SER A 118 -8.00 -1.02 9.45
CA SER A 118 -9.32 -1.36 8.89
C SER A 118 -9.41 -1.07 7.38
N TYR A 119 -8.77 0.00 6.92
CA TYR A 119 -8.67 0.32 5.50
C TYR A 119 -7.81 -0.72 4.77
N ALA A 120 -6.66 -1.12 5.34
CA ALA A 120 -5.81 -2.16 4.77
C ALA A 120 -6.56 -3.49 4.60
N ILE A 121 -7.30 -3.94 5.62
CA ILE A 121 -8.11 -5.17 5.54
C ILE A 121 -9.19 -5.05 4.45
N SER A 122 -9.82 -3.88 4.34
CA SER A 122 -10.84 -3.63 3.32
C SER A 122 -10.24 -3.68 1.91
N LEU A 123 -9.06 -3.09 1.69
CA LEU A 123 -8.34 -3.15 0.41
C LEU A 123 -8.00 -4.60 0.01
N LEU A 124 -7.51 -5.41 0.96
CA LEU A 124 -7.24 -6.84 0.71
C LEU A 124 -8.48 -7.65 0.36
N HIS A 125 -9.67 -7.20 0.77
CA HIS A 125 -10.94 -7.83 0.43
C HIS A 125 -11.44 -7.39 -0.95
N LEU A 126 -11.43 -6.09 -1.21
CA LEU A 126 -11.87 -5.47 -2.46
C LEU A 126 -11.04 -5.95 -3.66
N GLU A 127 -9.73 -6.11 -3.47
CA GLU A 127 -8.82 -6.60 -4.50
C GLU A 127 -9.36 -7.84 -5.22
N LYS A 128 -9.79 -8.85 -4.46
CA LYS A 128 -10.30 -10.08 -5.06
C LYS A 128 -11.53 -9.84 -5.91
N GLN A 129 -12.44 -8.97 -5.47
CA GLN A 129 -13.68 -8.68 -6.18
C GLN A 129 -13.41 -7.87 -7.46
N ILE A 130 -12.42 -6.98 -7.42
CA ILE A 130 -12.06 -6.10 -8.53
C ILE A 130 -11.36 -6.89 -9.63
N TYR A 131 -10.31 -7.63 -9.30
CA TYR A 131 -9.50 -8.34 -10.30
C TYR A 131 -10.18 -9.62 -10.83
N GLN A 132 -11.30 -10.04 -10.25
CA GLN A 132 -12.17 -11.07 -10.83
C GLN A 132 -13.15 -10.51 -11.87
N ASN A 133 -13.32 -9.18 -11.96
CA ASN A 133 -14.20 -8.55 -12.93
C ASN A 133 -13.37 -7.96 -14.09
N PRO A 134 -13.44 -8.53 -15.31
CA PRO A 134 -12.70 -8.06 -16.47
C PRO A 134 -12.93 -6.58 -16.79
N GLN A 135 -14.15 -6.06 -16.55
CA GLN A 135 -14.47 -4.65 -16.80
C GLN A 135 -13.68 -3.71 -15.89
N PHE A 136 -13.53 -4.05 -14.60
CA PHE A 136 -12.73 -3.23 -13.69
C PHE A 136 -11.23 -3.34 -13.99
N VAL A 137 -10.78 -4.51 -14.43
CA VAL A 137 -9.38 -4.71 -14.87
C VAL A 137 -9.07 -3.82 -16.08
N GLU A 138 -9.97 -3.78 -17.07
CA GLU A 138 -9.82 -2.91 -18.25
C GLU A 138 -9.76 -1.42 -17.85
N ILE A 139 -10.61 -0.97 -16.93
CA ILE A 139 -10.57 0.41 -16.40
C ILE A 139 -9.21 0.71 -15.75
N ILE A 140 -8.66 -0.22 -14.96
CA ILE A 140 -7.35 -0.05 -14.32
C ILE A 140 -6.25 0.08 -15.39
N GLU A 141 -6.25 -0.78 -16.41
CA GLU A 141 -5.25 -0.74 -17.48
C GLU A 141 -5.31 0.57 -18.27
N GLN A 142 -6.51 1.00 -18.65
CA GLN A 142 -6.71 2.27 -19.36
C GLN A 142 -6.26 3.46 -18.52
N ALA A 143 -6.56 3.45 -17.21
CA ALA A 143 -6.11 4.50 -16.29
C ALA A 143 -4.58 4.55 -16.17
N GLN A 144 -3.91 3.39 -16.00
CA GLN A 144 -2.44 3.30 -15.96
C GLN A 144 -1.82 3.81 -17.27
N GLN A 145 -2.32 3.38 -18.43
CA GLN A 145 -1.82 3.82 -19.74
C GLN A 145 -2.00 5.33 -19.93
N LYS A 146 -3.15 5.89 -19.52
CA LYS A 146 -3.41 7.34 -19.57
C LYS A 146 -2.40 8.10 -18.70
N ILE A 147 -2.16 7.65 -17.47
CA ILE A 147 -1.19 8.29 -16.56
C ILE A 147 0.22 8.22 -17.15
N LEU A 148 0.65 7.06 -17.65
CA LEU A 148 1.98 6.89 -18.26
C LEU A 148 2.20 7.79 -19.48
N LYS A 149 1.18 8.00 -20.31
CA LYS A 149 1.23 8.96 -21.43
C LYS A 149 1.36 10.40 -20.95
N GLN A 150 0.69 10.75 -19.86
CA GLN A 150 0.75 12.11 -19.31
C GLN A 150 2.06 12.39 -18.58
N PHE A 151 2.68 11.35 -18.04
CA PHE A 151 3.86 11.43 -17.19
C PHE A 151 5.06 12.10 -17.87
N SER A 152 5.24 11.88 -19.19
CA SER A 152 6.30 12.53 -19.97
C SER A 152 6.14 14.06 -20.08
N PHE A 153 4.92 14.59 -19.92
CA PHE A 153 4.67 16.04 -19.97
C PHE A 153 4.86 16.75 -18.62
N PHE A 154 5.03 15.99 -17.53
CA PHE A 154 5.10 16.53 -16.17
C PHE A 154 6.51 16.41 -15.56
N ASP A 155 7.56 16.37 -16.39
CA ASP A 155 8.95 16.25 -15.94
C ASP A 155 9.17 15.10 -14.95
N GLN A 156 8.46 13.99 -15.16
CA GLN A 156 8.49 12.81 -14.30
C GLN A 156 8.02 13.07 -12.84
N ASN A 157 7.19 14.08 -12.60
CA ASN A 157 6.60 14.36 -11.30
C ASN A 157 5.36 13.48 -11.03
N TYR A 158 5.55 12.39 -10.28
CA TYR A 158 4.47 11.47 -9.91
C TYR A 158 3.41 12.08 -8.98
N LEU A 159 3.72 13.18 -8.28
CA LEU A 159 2.80 13.89 -7.39
C LEU A 159 2.05 15.03 -8.11
N HIS A 160 2.17 15.15 -9.43
CA HIS A 160 1.44 16.15 -10.20
C HIS A 160 -0.08 16.00 -9.96
N PRO A 161 -0.84 17.10 -9.72
CA PRO A 161 -2.26 17.04 -9.39
C PRO A 161 -3.09 16.22 -10.39
N SER A 162 -2.79 16.29 -11.68
CA SER A 162 -3.48 15.49 -12.71
C SER A 162 -3.27 13.97 -12.54
N ILE A 163 -2.08 13.53 -12.10
CA ILE A 163 -1.82 12.11 -11.83
C ILE A 163 -2.65 11.65 -10.64
N ILE A 164 -2.63 12.43 -9.55
CA ILE A 164 -3.41 12.15 -8.34
C ILE A 164 -4.91 12.08 -8.67
N ALA A 165 -5.42 13.04 -9.44
CA ALA A 165 -6.80 13.06 -9.88
C ALA A 165 -7.18 11.84 -10.75
N ASN A 166 -6.30 11.42 -11.68
CA ASN A 166 -6.55 10.20 -12.47
C ASN A 166 -6.59 8.94 -11.61
N LEU A 167 -5.70 8.80 -10.62
CA LEU A 167 -5.71 7.67 -9.67
C LEU A 167 -6.96 7.71 -8.78
N ALA A 168 -7.37 8.90 -8.34
CA ALA A 168 -8.60 9.09 -7.59
C ALA A 168 -9.85 8.72 -8.39
N GLN A 169 -9.86 9.06 -9.68
CA GLN A 169 -10.93 8.68 -10.60
C GLN A 169 -10.94 7.16 -10.84
N ALA A 170 -9.77 6.54 -11.04
CA ALA A 170 -9.66 5.09 -11.18
C ALA A 170 -10.18 4.34 -9.93
N TYR A 171 -9.96 4.89 -8.72
CA TYR A 171 -10.59 4.36 -7.50
C TYR A 171 -12.12 4.45 -7.56
N LEU A 172 -12.67 5.60 -7.95
CA LEU A 172 -14.12 5.81 -8.02
C LEU A 172 -14.79 4.87 -9.03
N ASP A 173 -14.16 4.66 -10.19
CA ASP A 173 -14.69 3.85 -11.28
C ASP A 173 -14.54 2.34 -11.02
N THR A 174 -13.76 1.95 -10.01
CA THR A 174 -13.55 0.54 -9.63
C THR A 174 -13.98 0.27 -8.18
N ALA A 175 -13.05 0.36 -7.23
CA ALA A 175 -13.30 0.07 -5.80
C ALA A 175 -14.43 0.89 -5.19
N GLY A 176 -14.66 2.12 -5.66
CA GLY A 176 -15.75 2.99 -5.24
C GLY A 176 -17.15 2.48 -5.60
N GLN A 177 -17.25 1.58 -6.60
CA GLN A 177 -18.52 0.98 -7.04
C GLN A 177 -18.94 -0.21 -6.17
N ILE A 178 -18.01 -0.79 -5.40
CA ILE A 178 -18.26 -1.99 -4.61
C ILE A 178 -18.79 -1.63 -3.22
N GLN A 179 -19.84 -2.35 -2.78
CA GLN A 179 -20.41 -2.20 -1.44
C GLN A 179 -19.99 -3.35 -0.52
N PRO A 180 -19.74 -3.07 0.78
CA PRO A 180 -19.71 -1.74 1.41
C PRO A 180 -18.45 -0.95 1.05
N ARG A 181 -18.58 0.38 0.91
CA ARG A 181 -17.45 1.27 0.62
C ARG A 181 -16.52 1.39 1.83
N ILE A 182 -15.23 1.65 1.57
CA ILE A 182 -14.29 2.03 2.64
C ILE A 182 -14.72 3.38 3.22
N LEU A 183 -15.21 3.38 4.46
CA LEU A 183 -15.59 4.60 5.18
C LEU A 183 -14.34 5.24 5.79
N VAL A 184 -13.77 6.22 5.10
CA VAL A 184 -12.64 7.01 5.61
C VAL A 184 -13.15 8.02 6.64
N ARG A 185 -12.64 7.93 7.86
CA ARG A 185 -12.93 8.86 8.96
C ARG A 185 -11.75 9.82 9.18
N GLY A 186 -12.07 11.10 9.38
CA GLY A 186 -11.10 12.18 9.55
C GLY A 186 -11.78 13.52 9.88
N HIS A 187 -11.04 14.62 9.81
CA HIS A 187 -11.59 15.96 10.03
C HIS A 187 -12.47 16.40 8.84
N PRO A 188 -13.65 17.02 9.08
CA PRO A 188 -14.56 17.43 8.00
C PRO A 188 -13.91 18.33 6.95
N GLU A 189 -12.98 19.20 7.35
CA GLU A 189 -12.27 20.11 6.45
C GLU A 189 -11.44 19.38 5.39
N ALA A 190 -10.93 18.18 5.69
CA ALA A 190 -10.17 17.35 4.73
C ALA A 190 -11.02 16.91 3.53
N PHE A 191 -12.34 16.85 3.70
CA PHE A 191 -13.28 16.37 2.67
C PHE A 191 -13.94 17.50 1.87
N LYS A 192 -13.68 18.76 2.22
CA LYS A 192 -14.20 19.93 1.47
C LYS A 192 -13.32 20.27 0.27
N ASP A 193 -12.01 20.02 0.37
CA ASP A 193 -11.06 20.24 -0.71
C ASP A 193 -10.96 19.00 -1.60
N SER A 194 -11.16 19.20 -2.91
CA SER A 194 -11.06 18.13 -3.90
C SER A 194 -9.65 17.56 -3.97
N GLN A 195 -8.60 18.37 -3.82
CA GLN A 195 -7.21 17.89 -3.87
C GLN A 195 -6.91 16.92 -2.71
N HIS A 196 -7.38 17.23 -1.51
CA HIS A 196 -7.22 16.34 -0.35
C HIS A 196 -8.02 15.05 -0.51
N THR A 197 -9.25 15.16 -0.99
CA THR A 197 -10.09 13.99 -1.26
C THR A 197 -9.50 13.08 -2.35
N ASP A 198 -8.91 13.68 -3.39
CA ASP A 198 -8.23 12.95 -4.45
C ASP A 198 -6.96 12.27 -3.95
N ARG A 199 -6.18 12.91 -3.07
CA ARG A 199 -5.05 12.26 -2.39
C ARG A 199 -5.47 11.04 -1.56
N ILE A 200 -6.59 11.13 -0.85
CA ILE A 200 -7.16 10.01 -0.09
C ILE A 200 -7.51 8.86 -1.04
N ARG A 201 -8.25 9.14 -2.11
CA ARG A 201 -8.68 8.12 -3.10
C ARG A 201 -7.49 7.53 -3.86
N ALA A 202 -6.53 8.36 -4.25
CA ALA A 202 -5.28 7.91 -4.89
C ALA A 202 -4.48 7.00 -3.95
N SER A 203 -4.37 7.33 -2.66
CA SER A 203 -3.74 6.47 -1.65
C SER A 203 -4.45 5.12 -1.50
N LEU A 204 -5.79 5.11 -1.53
CA LEU A 204 -6.57 3.87 -1.53
C LEU A 204 -6.37 3.06 -2.81
N PHE A 205 -6.31 3.71 -3.98
CA PHE A 205 -6.06 3.04 -5.25
C PHE A 205 -4.67 2.39 -5.29
N THR A 206 -3.62 3.10 -4.88
CA THR A 206 -2.28 2.51 -4.82
C THR A 206 -2.24 1.35 -3.81
N GLY A 207 -2.96 1.47 -2.69
CA GLY A 207 -3.13 0.37 -1.74
C GLY A 207 -3.86 -0.85 -2.32
N LEU A 208 -4.84 -0.65 -3.21
CA LEU A 208 -5.50 -1.70 -3.97
C LEU A 208 -4.52 -2.40 -4.93
N GLN A 209 -3.70 -1.64 -5.65
CA GLN A 209 -2.65 -2.20 -6.53
C GLN A 209 -1.64 -3.00 -5.70
N MET A 210 -1.20 -2.50 -4.53
CA MET A 210 -0.31 -3.24 -3.62
C MET A 210 -0.95 -4.53 -3.10
N ALA A 211 -2.27 -4.52 -2.86
CA ALA A 211 -2.99 -5.72 -2.47
C ALA A 211 -2.97 -6.76 -3.60
N HIS A 212 -3.04 -6.31 -4.86
CA HIS A 212 -2.95 -7.18 -6.02
C HIS A 212 -1.54 -7.76 -6.17
N LEU A 213 -0.49 -6.95 -6.04
CA LEU A 213 0.89 -7.42 -6.00
C LEU A 213 1.10 -8.48 -4.91
N TRP A 214 0.53 -8.24 -3.73
CA TRP A 214 0.56 -9.23 -2.64
C TRP A 214 -0.13 -10.54 -3.01
N ARG A 215 -1.23 -10.51 -3.79
CA ARG A 215 -1.87 -11.72 -4.32
C ARG A 215 -1.05 -12.41 -5.39
N GLN A 216 -0.43 -11.66 -6.29
CA GLN A 216 0.49 -12.18 -7.32
C GLN A 216 1.61 -12.98 -6.67
N MET A 217 2.15 -12.50 -5.55
CA MET A 217 3.16 -13.24 -4.79
C MET A 217 2.60 -14.44 -3.99
N GLY A 218 1.29 -14.72 -4.04
CA GLY A 218 0.62 -15.83 -3.36
C GLY A 218 0.06 -15.52 -1.98
N GLY A 219 -0.17 -14.24 -1.67
CA GLY A 219 -0.77 -13.77 -0.42
C GLY A 219 -2.22 -14.23 -0.23
N ARG A 220 -2.58 -14.65 0.99
CA ARG A 220 -3.94 -15.07 1.36
C ARG A 220 -4.39 -14.51 2.70
N SER A 221 -5.64 -14.02 2.80
CA SER A 221 -6.18 -13.43 4.04
C SER A 221 -6.16 -14.39 5.24
N ARG A 222 -6.29 -15.71 5.02
CA ARG A 222 -6.15 -16.71 6.09
C ARG A 222 -4.72 -16.77 6.65
N GLN A 223 -3.69 -16.53 5.82
CA GLN A 223 -2.30 -16.50 6.28
C GLN A 223 -2.03 -15.32 7.22
N LEU A 224 -2.70 -14.19 7.06
CA LEU A 224 -2.61 -13.04 7.98
C LEU A 224 -3.14 -13.38 9.38
N MET A 225 -4.25 -14.14 9.45
CA MET A 225 -4.89 -14.48 10.72
C MET A 225 -4.09 -15.53 11.51
N PHE A 226 -3.56 -16.55 10.83
CA PHE A 226 -2.86 -17.68 11.48
C PHE A 226 -1.33 -17.60 11.41
N GLY A 227 -0.77 -16.68 10.61
CA GLY A 227 0.66 -16.57 10.32
C GLY A 227 1.39 -15.42 11.00
N LYS A 228 0.77 -14.74 11.97
CA LYS A 228 1.32 -13.52 12.62
C LYS A 228 2.77 -13.68 13.10
N ARG A 229 3.08 -14.80 13.75
CA ARG A 229 4.46 -15.09 14.22
C ARG A 229 5.47 -15.18 13.08
N LYS A 230 5.07 -15.74 11.94
CA LYS A 230 5.93 -15.85 10.75
C LYS A 230 6.16 -14.47 10.13
N ILE A 231 5.09 -13.69 9.98
CA ILE A 231 5.17 -12.31 9.47
C ILE A 231 6.09 -11.46 10.36
N MET A 232 5.94 -11.54 11.68
CA MET A 232 6.80 -10.80 12.62
C MET A 232 8.28 -11.18 12.48
N LYS A 233 8.59 -12.48 12.35
CA LYS A 233 9.96 -12.95 12.10
C LYS A 233 10.52 -12.40 10.80
N ASP A 234 9.73 -12.40 9.73
CA ASP A 234 10.15 -11.88 8.43
C ASP A 234 10.36 -10.35 8.48
N ILE A 235 9.51 -9.58 9.20
CA ILE A 235 9.72 -8.14 9.46
C ILE A 235 11.04 -7.90 10.18
N HIS A 236 11.32 -8.64 11.26
CA HIS A 236 12.58 -8.50 12.01
C HIS A 236 13.80 -8.89 11.18
N SER A 237 13.66 -9.90 10.31
CA SER A 237 14.70 -10.25 9.35
C SER A 237 14.96 -9.11 8.36
N ILE A 238 13.91 -8.47 7.85
CA ILE A 238 14.03 -7.31 6.94
C ILE A 238 14.71 -6.14 7.65
N ALA A 239 14.32 -5.83 8.88
CA ALA A 239 14.94 -4.77 9.66
C ALA A 239 16.45 -5.01 9.89
N ARG A 240 16.86 -6.27 10.14
CA ARG A 240 18.29 -6.63 10.24
C ARG A 240 19.03 -6.44 8.91
N MET A 241 18.42 -6.86 7.80
CA MET A 241 19.02 -6.66 6.47
C MET A 241 19.19 -5.18 6.15
N GLN A 242 18.22 -4.34 6.51
CA GLN A 242 18.30 -2.89 6.36
C GLN A 242 19.42 -2.28 7.21
N TYR A 243 19.56 -2.70 8.47
CA TYR A 243 20.62 -2.21 9.36
C TYR A 243 22.02 -2.52 8.79
N GLN A 244 22.23 -3.74 8.29
CA GLN A 244 23.50 -4.14 7.64
C GLN A 244 23.83 -3.36 6.37
N LEU A 245 22.84 -2.77 5.70
CA LEU A 245 23.06 -1.90 4.53
C LEU A 245 23.47 -0.48 4.94
N ILE A 246 23.07 -0.02 6.13
CA ILE A 246 23.41 1.32 6.64
C ILE A 246 24.85 1.33 7.20
N GLU A 247 25.33 0.20 7.71
CA GLU A 247 26.70 0.07 8.24
C GLU A 247 27.78 -0.12 7.15
N LYS A 248 27.40 -0.32 5.89
CA LYS A 248 28.31 -0.48 4.74
C LYS A 248 28.38 0.79 3.92
#